data_AF-A0AAQ3Q7G7-F1
#
_entry.id   AF-A0AAQ3Q7G7-F1
#
_cell.length_a   1.000
_cell.length_b   1.000
_cell.length_c   1.000
_cell.angle_alpha   90.00
_cell.angle_beta   90.00
_cell.angle_gamma   90.00
#
_symmetry.space_group_name_H-M   'P 1'
#
loop_
_entity.id
_entity.type
_entity.pdbx_description
1 polymer ?
#
loop_
_entity_poly.entity_id
_entity_poly.type
_entity_poly.pdbx_seq_one_letter_code
_entity_poly.pdbx_strand_id
1 'polypeptide(L)'
;MGRGKFKGKPTGRRNFSTAEEIASGSSARPRTFKKEEAEYSEEESVEESGEESGDESEKKKGILDASEIQNPNLAKPKSLKARDADVEKTTELSRREREEIEKQKAHERYMRLQEQGKTEQARKDLERLALIRQQRAEAAKKREEEKAAKEQKKAEARK
;
A
#
# COMPACT_ATOMS: atom_id res chain seq x y z
N MET A 1 -49.40 -9.93 -25.67
CA MET A 1 -48.45 -10.26 -24.60
C MET A 1 -48.01 -8.97 -23.91
N GLY A 2 -48.61 -8.62 -22.77
CA GLY A 2 -48.33 -7.37 -22.07
C GLY A 2 -46.98 -7.46 -21.34
N ARG A 3 -45.98 -6.68 -21.76
CA ARG A 3 -44.70 -6.58 -21.06
C ARG A 3 -44.89 -5.66 -19.84
N GLY A 4 -44.96 -6.25 -18.65
CA GLY A 4 -45.05 -5.50 -17.40
C GLY A 4 -43.85 -4.56 -17.22
N LYS A 5 -44.11 -3.29 -16.90
CA LYS A 5 -43.05 -2.32 -16.60
C LYS A 5 -42.48 -2.61 -15.22
N PHE A 6 -41.35 -3.32 -15.15
CA PHE A 6 -40.59 -3.48 -13.92
C PHE A 6 -39.99 -2.14 -13.51
N LYS A 7 -40.63 -1.44 -12.56
CA LYS A 7 -40.03 -0.28 -11.89
C LYS A 7 -39.02 -0.81 -10.87
N GLY A 8 -37.77 -0.99 -11.30
CA GLY A 8 -36.66 -1.26 -10.39
C GLY A 8 -36.59 -0.14 -9.35
N LYS A 9 -36.76 -0.48 -8.07
CA LYS A 9 -36.51 0.47 -6.98
C LYS A 9 -35.05 0.93 -7.11
N PRO A 10 -34.73 2.22 -6.94
CA PRO A 10 -33.33 2.65 -6.94
C PRO A 10 -32.63 1.89 -5.82
N THR A 11 -31.76 0.95 -6.19
CA THR A 11 -30.91 0.25 -5.24
C THR A 11 -30.11 1.32 -4.53
N GLY A 12 -30.41 1.55 -3.25
CA GLY A 12 -29.80 2.61 -2.45
C GLY A 12 -28.29 2.57 -2.63
N ARG A 13 -27.70 3.72 -3.00
CA ARG A 13 -26.25 3.84 -3.14
C ARG A 13 -25.64 3.47 -1.79
N ARG A 14 -24.82 2.42 -1.77
CA ARG A 14 -24.07 2.04 -0.56
C ARG A 14 -22.90 3.03 -0.45
N ASN A 15 -22.91 3.83 0.61
CA ASN A 15 -21.79 4.71 0.92
C ASN A 15 -20.75 3.86 1.67
N PHE A 16 -19.63 3.59 1.03
CA PHE A 16 -18.48 3.00 1.69
C PHE A 16 -17.61 4.14 2.24
N SER A 17 -17.09 3.98 3.46
CA SER A 17 -16.14 4.94 4.01
C SER A 17 -14.85 4.91 3.19
N THR A 18 -14.32 6.08 2.88
CA THR A 18 -13.01 6.20 2.22
C THR A 18 -11.88 6.00 3.23
N ALA A 19 -10.68 5.66 2.75
CA ALA A 19 -9.52 5.45 3.64
C ALA A 19 -9.19 6.69 4.49
N GLU A 20 -9.35 7.89 3.93
CA GLU A 20 -9.18 9.15 4.67
C GLU A 20 -10.22 9.33 5.78
N GLU A 21 -11.49 8.97 5.53
CA GLU A 21 -12.56 9.03 6.54
C GLU A 21 -12.42 8.00 7.67
N ILE A 22 -11.77 6.87 7.39
CA ILE A 22 -11.44 5.87 8.40
C ILE A 22 -10.30 6.37 9.29
N ALA A 23 -9.28 7.00 8.69
CA ALA A 23 -8.15 7.58 9.43
C ALA A 23 -8.55 8.79 10.27
N SER A 24 -9.46 9.65 9.77
CA SER A 24 -9.98 10.81 10.50
C SER A 24 -11.02 10.45 11.57
N GLY A 25 -11.42 9.18 11.68
CA GLY A 25 -12.44 8.72 12.62
C GLY A 25 -13.86 9.23 12.32
N SER A 26 -14.07 9.93 11.20
CA SER A 26 -15.39 10.43 10.79
C SER A 26 -16.22 9.40 10.01
N SER A 27 -15.74 8.16 9.92
CA SER A 27 -16.44 7.09 9.19
C SER A 27 -17.85 6.86 9.76
N ALA A 28 -18.83 6.64 8.88
CA ALA A 28 -20.23 6.34 9.24
C ALA A 28 -20.44 4.94 9.88
N ARG A 29 -19.38 4.34 10.43
CA ARG A 29 -19.43 3.04 11.10
C ARG A 29 -20.14 3.19 12.45
N PRO A 30 -21.07 2.28 12.81
CA PRO A 30 -21.74 2.35 14.10
C PRO A 30 -20.72 2.15 15.23
N ARG A 31 -20.80 2.97 16.29
CA ARG A 31 -19.90 2.93 17.47
C ARG A 31 -19.86 1.58 18.21
N THR A 32 -20.79 0.66 17.89
CA THR A 32 -20.83 -0.71 18.41
C THR A 32 -19.86 -1.64 17.68
N PHE A 33 -19.41 -1.28 16.48
CA PHE A 33 -18.36 -1.99 15.76
C PHE A 33 -17.01 -1.48 16.26
N LYS A 34 -16.70 -1.77 17.53
CA LYS A 34 -15.37 -1.54 18.09
C LYS A 34 -14.37 -2.29 17.22
N LYS A 35 -13.41 -1.54 16.71
CA LYS A 35 -12.19 -2.03 16.09
C LYS A 35 -11.49 -2.85 17.20
N GLU A 36 -11.53 -4.18 17.13
CA GLU A 36 -10.41 -4.98 17.63
C GLU A 36 -9.24 -4.57 16.75
N GLU A 37 -8.61 -3.47 17.19
CA GLU A 37 -7.28 -3.11 16.81
C GLU A 37 -6.42 -4.33 17.12
N ALA A 38 -5.67 -4.79 16.13
CA ALA A 38 -4.64 -5.78 16.33
C ALA A 38 -3.56 -5.17 17.25
N GLU A 39 -3.89 -5.06 18.54
CA GLU A 39 -2.94 -5.01 19.64
C GLU A 39 -2.35 -6.41 19.72
N TYR A 40 -1.30 -6.60 18.91
CA TYR A 40 -0.26 -7.54 19.24
C TYR A 40 0.50 -6.96 20.44
N SER A 41 -0.09 -7.07 21.64
CA SER A 41 0.53 -6.70 22.90
C SER A 41 -0.07 -7.54 24.02
N GLU A 42 0.61 -8.66 24.29
CA GLU A 42 0.82 -9.16 25.65
C GLU A 42 -0.44 -9.58 26.43
N GLU A 43 -1.16 -10.59 25.94
CA GLU A 43 -1.90 -11.46 26.86
C GLU A 43 -0.92 -12.38 27.59
N GLU A 44 -0.58 -11.93 28.79
CA GLU A 44 -0.10 -12.70 29.93
C GLU A 44 -1.10 -13.86 30.19
N SER A 45 -0.87 -14.98 29.50
CA SER A 45 -1.54 -16.24 29.77
C SER A 45 -0.97 -16.84 31.05
N VAL A 46 -1.63 -16.52 32.18
CA VAL A 46 -1.51 -17.28 33.41
C VAL A 46 -2.25 -18.61 33.21
N GLU A 47 -1.53 -19.62 32.77
CA GLU A 47 -1.90 -21.03 32.97
C GLU A 47 -0.88 -21.68 33.91
N GLU A 48 -1.34 -21.95 35.12
CA GLU A 48 -0.72 -22.87 36.06
C GLU A 48 -0.94 -24.30 35.57
N SER A 49 0.12 -25.03 35.21
CA SER A 49 0.11 -26.50 35.27
C SER A 49 1.54 -27.03 35.33
N GLY A 50 1.90 -27.62 36.47
CA GLY A 50 3.20 -28.23 36.70
C GLY A 50 3.34 -29.60 36.04
N GLU A 51 4.56 -29.93 35.61
CA GLU A 51 5.21 -31.19 36.00
C GLU A 51 6.70 -31.14 35.64
N GLU A 52 7.48 -31.52 36.64
CA GLU A 52 8.84 -32.03 36.63
C GLU A 52 9.30 -32.70 35.33
N SER A 53 10.40 -32.21 34.75
CA SER A 53 11.36 -33.10 34.11
C SER A 53 12.73 -32.47 34.17
N GLY A 54 13.55 -32.96 35.11
CA GLY A 54 14.94 -32.57 35.22
C GLY A 54 15.67 -32.93 33.94
N ASP A 55 16.08 -31.91 33.18
CA ASP A 55 17.16 -32.05 32.22
C ASP A 55 18.45 -32.21 33.03
N GLU A 56 18.64 -33.45 33.50
CA GLU A 56 19.96 -33.98 33.77
C GLU A 56 20.79 -33.66 32.53
N SER A 57 21.60 -32.61 32.64
CA SER A 57 22.79 -32.47 31.84
C SER A 57 23.59 -33.74 32.09
N GLU A 58 23.33 -34.79 31.30
CA GLU A 58 24.14 -35.98 31.23
C GLU A 58 25.49 -35.49 30.70
N LYS A 59 26.33 -35.02 31.61
CA LYS A 59 27.76 -34.89 31.42
C LYS A 59 28.25 -36.31 31.21
N LYS A 60 28.09 -36.84 29.99
CA LYS A 60 28.65 -38.13 29.58
C LYS A 60 30.15 -37.94 29.50
N LYS A 61 30.79 -38.16 30.65
CA LYS A 61 32.23 -38.25 30.77
C LYS A 61 32.68 -39.48 29.99
N GLY A 62 33.37 -39.28 28.87
CA GLY A 62 34.06 -40.38 28.20
C GLY A 62 34.63 -40.01 26.84
N ILE A 63 35.70 -40.71 26.48
CA ILE A 63 36.40 -40.65 25.18
C ILE A 63 35.45 -40.92 23.97
N LEU A 64 34.24 -41.44 24.23
CA LEU A 64 33.22 -41.76 23.23
C LEU A 64 32.51 -40.54 22.64
N ASP A 65 32.59 -39.36 23.27
CA ASP A 65 31.98 -38.12 22.77
C ASP A 65 32.85 -37.41 21.70
N ALA A 66 34.11 -37.83 21.56
CA ALA A 66 35.05 -37.32 20.56
C ALA A 66 34.94 -38.05 19.20
N SER A 67 34.18 -39.14 19.14
CA SER A 67 33.87 -39.81 17.88
C SER A 67 32.71 -39.07 17.24
N GLU A 68 33.02 -38.16 16.32
CA GLU A 68 32.05 -37.49 15.45
C GLU A 68 31.09 -38.55 14.90
N ILE A 69 29.81 -38.46 15.25
CA ILE A 69 28.78 -39.36 14.74
C ILE A 69 28.62 -39.08 13.24
N GLN A 70 29.46 -39.73 12.42
CA GLN A 70 29.40 -39.70 10.96
C GLN A 70 28.28 -40.63 10.49
N ASN A 71 27.05 -40.39 10.95
CA ASN A 71 25.89 -41.04 10.37
C ASN A 71 25.41 -40.21 9.16
N PRO A 72 25.63 -40.66 7.92
CA PRO A 72 25.25 -39.91 6.72
C PRO A 72 23.72 -39.72 6.59
N ASN A 73 22.93 -40.52 7.32
CA ASN A 73 21.47 -40.40 7.39
C ASN A 73 20.99 -39.65 8.64
N LEU A 74 21.89 -39.02 9.41
CA LEU A 74 21.47 -38.21 10.55
C LEU A 74 20.66 -37.02 10.03
N ALA A 75 19.35 -37.04 10.30
CA ALA A 75 18.46 -35.96 9.91
C ALA A 75 18.93 -34.66 10.57
N LYS A 76 19.36 -33.69 9.75
CA LYS A 76 19.75 -32.37 10.25
C LYS A 76 18.53 -31.69 10.87
N PRO A 77 18.70 -30.99 12.01
CA PRO A 77 17.60 -30.26 12.63
C PRO A 77 17.08 -29.19 11.66
N LYS A 78 15.76 -29.13 11.50
CA LYS A 78 15.09 -28.18 10.59
C LYS A 78 15.01 -26.75 11.16
N SER A 79 15.29 -26.58 12.46
CA SER A 79 15.32 -25.30 13.15
C SER A 79 16.77 -24.90 13.42
N LEU A 80 17.24 -23.86 12.73
CA LEU A 80 18.50 -23.18 13.04
C LEU A 80 18.23 -22.04 14.02
N LYS A 81 19.16 -21.84 14.96
CA LYS A 81 19.10 -20.71 15.90
C LYS A 81 19.41 -19.42 15.14
N ALA A 82 18.75 -18.32 15.52
CA ALA A 82 18.88 -17.03 14.83
C ALA A 82 20.32 -16.48 14.75
N ARG A 83 21.24 -16.97 15.59
CA ARG A 83 22.66 -16.58 15.59
C ARG A 83 23.50 -17.25 14.48
N ASP A 84 23.05 -18.39 13.99
CA ASP A 84 23.74 -19.16 12.93
C ASP A 84 23.08 -18.94 11.55
N ALA A 85 22.15 -17.99 11.45
CA ALA A 85 21.48 -17.63 10.21
C ALA A 85 22.42 -16.77 9.36
N ASP A 86 22.85 -17.34 8.24
CA ASP A 86 23.78 -16.71 7.30
C ASP A 86 23.00 -15.75 6.36
N VAL A 87 23.02 -14.46 6.68
CA VAL A 87 22.22 -13.41 6.00
C VAL A 87 22.67 -13.16 4.55
N GLU A 88 23.91 -13.55 4.21
CA GLU A 88 24.48 -13.36 2.87
C GLU A 88 24.06 -14.46 1.87
N LYS A 89 23.50 -15.57 2.34
CA LYS A 89 22.93 -16.58 1.45
C LYS A 89 21.60 -16.08 0.91
N THR A 90 21.64 -15.44 -0.26
CA THR A 90 20.44 -15.11 -1.03
C THR A 90 19.68 -16.40 -1.28
N THR A 91 18.59 -16.63 -0.54
CA THR A 91 17.65 -17.67 -0.88
C THR A 91 17.18 -17.39 -2.30
N GLU A 92 17.40 -18.34 -3.21
CA GLU A 92 16.93 -18.20 -4.57
C GLU A 92 15.41 -18.10 -4.53
N LEU A 93 14.90 -16.86 -4.64
CA LEU A 93 13.47 -16.58 -4.61
C LEU A 93 12.75 -17.56 -5.51
N SER A 94 11.69 -18.16 -4.99
CA SER A 94 10.88 -19.13 -5.72
C SER A 94 10.44 -18.52 -7.04
N ARG A 95 10.26 -19.34 -8.09
CA ARG A 95 9.81 -18.83 -9.41
C ARG A 95 8.59 -17.91 -9.29
N ARG A 96 7.67 -18.26 -8.38
CA ARG A 96 6.48 -17.46 -8.05
C ARG A 96 6.83 -16.08 -7.50
N GLU A 97 7.76 -16.03 -6.55
CA GLU A 97 8.18 -14.78 -5.91
C GLU A 97 8.91 -13.86 -6.90
N ARG A 98 9.69 -14.42 -7.83
CA ARG A 98 10.34 -13.63 -8.89
C ARG A 98 9.32 -12.99 -9.83
N GLU A 99 8.34 -13.76 -10.29
CA GLU A 99 7.27 -13.25 -11.15
C GLU A 99 6.41 -12.19 -10.45
N GLU A 100 6.13 -12.36 -9.15
CA GLU A 100 5.39 -11.37 -8.36
C GLU A 100 6.15 -10.05 -8.20
N ILE A 101 7.46 -10.12 -7.92
CA ILE A 101 8.31 -8.94 -7.82
C ILE A 101 8.44 -8.23 -9.18
N GLU A 102 8.59 -8.98 -10.27
CA GLU A 102 8.63 -8.40 -11.61
C GLU A 102 7.30 -7.72 -11.97
N LYS A 103 6.17 -8.31 -11.61
CA LYS A 103 4.85 -7.71 -11.80
C LYS A 103 4.70 -6.42 -11.00
N GLN A 104 5.15 -6.40 -9.74
CA GLN A 104 5.16 -5.20 -8.91
C GLN A 104 6.05 -4.10 -9.53
N LYS A 105 7.29 -4.44 -9.90
CA LYS A 105 8.21 -3.50 -10.56
C LYS A 105 7.67 -2.97 -11.89
N ALA A 106 6.99 -3.81 -12.67
CA ALA A 106 6.37 -3.39 -13.92
C ALA A 106 5.21 -2.41 -13.68
N HIS A 107 4.38 -2.67 -12.67
CA HIS A 107 3.31 -1.78 -12.25
C HIS A 107 3.86 -0.44 -11.74
N GLU A 108 4.85 -0.45 -10.86
CA GLU A 108 5.53 0.75 -10.37
C GLU A 108 6.14 1.56 -11.52
N ARG A 109 6.80 0.89 -12.47
CA ARG A 109 7.36 1.54 -13.66
C ARG A 109 6.26 2.19 -14.49
N TYR A 110 5.12 1.52 -14.68
CA TYR A 110 3.98 2.08 -15.39
C TYR A 110 3.43 3.32 -14.68
N MET A 111 3.22 3.24 -13.36
CA MET A 111 2.77 4.38 -12.54
C MET A 111 3.75 5.54 -12.64
N ARG A 112 5.05 5.27 -12.51
CA ARG A 112 6.11 6.28 -12.63
C ARG A 112 6.15 6.92 -14.03
N LEU A 113 5.91 6.15 -15.09
CA LEU A 113 5.84 6.70 -16.46
C LEU A 113 4.60 7.57 -16.64
N GLN A 114 3.49 7.23 -16.00
CA GLN A 114 2.26 8.00 -16.02
C GLN A 114 2.43 9.32 -15.25
N GLU A 115 3.04 9.29 -14.08
CA GLU A 115 3.41 10.50 -13.31
C GLU A 115 4.37 11.39 -14.09
N GLN A 116 5.33 10.80 -14.80
CA GLN A 116 6.24 11.54 -15.69
C GLN A 116 5.57 12.11 -16.94
N GLY A 117 4.29 11.83 -17.18
CA GLY A 117 3.60 12.29 -18.39
C GLY A 117 4.06 11.59 -19.66
N LYS A 118 4.74 10.43 -19.56
CA LYS A 118 5.29 9.73 -20.72
C LYS A 118 4.31 8.78 -21.39
N THR A 119 3.29 8.33 -20.67
CA THR A 119 2.19 7.54 -21.25
C THR A 119 1.33 8.42 -22.16
N GLU A 120 0.77 7.84 -23.22
CA GLU A 120 -0.07 8.59 -24.17
C GLU A 120 -1.28 9.24 -23.50
N GLN A 121 -1.85 8.58 -22.49
CA GLN A 121 -2.95 9.12 -21.69
C GLN A 121 -2.50 10.37 -20.93
N ALA A 122 -1.37 10.30 -20.21
CA ALA A 122 -0.88 11.43 -19.45
C ALA A 122 -0.44 12.60 -20.35
N ARG A 123 0.11 12.31 -21.55
CA ARG A 123 0.40 13.35 -22.55
C ARG A 123 -0.86 14.10 -22.96
N LYS A 124 -1.93 13.38 -23.32
CA LYS A 124 -3.23 13.97 -23.68
C LYS A 124 -3.81 14.80 -22.53
N ASP A 125 -3.72 14.32 -21.29
CA ASP A 125 -4.20 15.05 -20.12
C ASP A 125 -3.39 16.33 -19.89
N LEU A 126 -2.06 16.27 -20.03
CA LEU A 126 -1.20 17.45 -19.95
C LEU A 126 -1.48 18.46 -21.07
N GLU A 127 -1.68 18.00 -22.30
CA GLU A 127 -2.07 18.83 -23.45
C GLU A 127 -3.41 19.52 -23.20
N ARG A 128 -4.41 18.78 -22.70
CA ARG A 128 -5.71 19.34 -22.33
C ARG A 128 -5.58 20.40 -21.24
N LEU A 129 -4.77 20.15 -20.21
CA LEU A 129 -4.50 21.14 -19.16
C LEU A 129 -3.76 22.36 -19.71
N ALA A 130 -2.81 22.19 -20.63
CA ALA A 130 -2.09 23.28 -21.27
C ALA A 130 -3.04 24.18 -22.07
N LEU A 131 -3.97 23.60 -22.84
CA LEU A 131 -4.99 24.34 -23.59
C LEU A 131 -5.90 25.14 -22.65
N ILE A 132 -6.33 24.57 -21.52
CA ILE A 132 -7.12 25.32 -20.52
C ILE A 132 -6.31 26.46 -19.91
N ARG A 133 -5.02 26.24 -19.61
CA ARG A 133 -4.13 27.30 -19.11
C ARG A 133 -3.97 28.43 -20.13
N GLN A 134 -3.82 28.11 -21.41
CA GLN A 134 -3.75 29.08 -22.50
C GLN A 134 -5.04 29.89 -22.59
N GLN A 135 -6.21 29.23 -22.63
CA GLN A 135 -7.50 29.92 -22.67
C GLN A 135 -7.71 30.85 -21.47
N ARG A 136 -7.28 30.44 -20.28
CA ARG A 136 -7.34 31.29 -19.08
C ARG A 136 -6.40 32.48 -19.18
N ALA A 137 -5.17 32.28 -19.65
CA ALA A 137 -4.19 33.34 -19.83
C ALA A 137 -4.65 34.35 -20.89
N GLU A 138 -5.17 33.88 -22.03
CA GLU A 138 -5.73 34.72 -23.07
C GLU A 138 -6.96 35.50 -22.58
N ALA A 139 -7.86 34.87 -21.82
CA ALA A 139 -9.00 35.56 -21.23
C ALA A 139 -8.57 36.62 -20.19
N ALA A 140 -7.52 36.36 -19.41
CA ALA A 140 -6.96 37.33 -18.47
C ALA A 140 -6.34 38.51 -19.22
N LYS A 141 -5.51 38.25 -20.24
CA LYS A 141 -4.91 39.28 -21.10
C LYS A 141 -5.97 40.15 -21.78
N LYS A 142 -6.99 39.55 -22.40
CA LYS A 142 -8.12 40.29 -23.01
C LYS A 142 -8.84 41.19 -22.00
N ARG A 143 -9.05 40.71 -20.77
CA ARG A 143 -9.66 41.52 -19.71
C ARG A 143 -8.76 42.68 -19.26
N GLU A 144 -7.45 42.47 -19.20
CA GLU A 144 -6.48 43.53 -18.86
C GLU A 144 -6.40 44.59 -19.97
N GLU A 145 -6.35 44.17 -21.23
CA GLU A 145 -6.37 45.07 -22.39
C GLU A 145 -7.66 45.89 -22.45
N GLU A 146 -8.84 45.28 -22.23
CA GLU A 146 -10.10 46.01 -22.17
C GLU A 146 -10.16 47.01 -21.01
N LYS A 147 -9.60 46.65 -19.85
CA LYS A 147 -9.52 47.56 -18.70
C LYS A 147 -8.59 48.73 -18.99
N ALA A 148 -7.40 48.46 -19.53
CA ALA A 148 -6.42 49.46 -19.91
C ALA A 148 -6.99 50.41 -20.99
N ALA A 149 -7.68 49.90 -22.02
CA ALA A 149 -8.32 50.71 -23.04
C ALA A 149 -9.46 51.58 -22.46
N LYS A 150 -10.24 51.05 -21.50
CA LYS A 150 -11.27 51.85 -20.79
C LYS A 150 -10.65 52.93 -19.93
N GLU A 151 -9.52 52.68 -19.29
CA GLU A 151 -8.79 53.67 -18.49
C GLU A 151 -8.15 54.75 -19.36
N GLN A 152 -7.54 54.38 -20.50
CA GLN A 152 -7.04 55.33 -21.48
C GLN A 152 -8.15 56.24 -22.01
N LYS A 153 -9.30 55.67 -22.41
CA LYS A 153 -10.46 56.47 -22.84
C LYS A 153 -10.99 57.40 -21.75
N LYS A 154 -11.00 56.97 -20.49
CA LYS A 154 -11.38 57.83 -19.35
C LYS A 154 -10.35 58.92 -19.07
N ALA A 155 -9.07 58.65 -19.27
CA ALA A 155 -7.99 59.62 -19.11
C ALA A 155 -8.00 60.66 -20.25
N GLU A 156 -8.24 60.24 -21.49
CA GLU A 156 -8.44 61.12 -22.64
C GLU A 156 -9.68 62.00 -22.47
N ALA A 157 -10.81 61.44 -21.99
CA ALA A 157 -12.03 62.21 -21.75
C ALA A 157 -11.95 63.20 -20.57
N ARG A 158 -10.93 63.08 -19.70
CA ARG A 158 -10.68 64.01 -18.58
C ARG A 158 -9.69 65.12 -18.93
N LYS A 159 -9.05 65.03 -20.09
CA LYS A 159 -8.04 65.99 -20.57
C LYS A 159 -8.69 66.99 -21.51
#